data_AF-A0A6N2M1A9-F1
#
_entry.id   AF-A0A6N2M1A9-F1
#
_cell.length_a   1.000
_cell.length_b   1.000
_cell.length_c   1.000
_cell.angle_alpha   90.00
_cell.angle_beta   90.00
_cell.angle_gamma   90.00
#
_symmetry.space_group_name_H-M   'P 1'
#
loop_
_entity.id
_entity.type
_entity.pdbx_description
1 polymer ?
#
loop_
_entity_poly.entity_id
_entity_poly.type
_entity_poly.pdbx_seq_one_letter_code
_entity_poly.pdbx_strand_id
1 'polypeptide(L)'
;MVGAVKRHRNWEMHGITRSSFTVSSSSSSSTESLEEFLAVFIFSPFITLYKFKKEMSTPFLAGLAIAGAALAGKYGIQAWQSFKARPPKPRLRKFYDGGFQPKMTRREAALILGIRENAGAEKVKEAHRRVMVANHPDAGGSHYLASKINEAKDVMLGKTKDGGSAF
;
A
#
# COMPACT_ATOMS: atom_id res chain seq x y z
N MET A 1 16.84 46.25 -7.99
CA MET A 1 17.08 46.88 -6.68
C MET A 1 16.59 45.89 -5.63
N VAL A 2 17.40 44.93 -5.17
CA VAL A 2 18.38 45.01 -4.06
C VAL A 2 17.75 45.58 -2.79
N GLY A 3 17.69 44.80 -1.72
CA GLY A 3 17.25 45.31 -0.42
C GLY A 3 17.08 44.26 0.68
N ALA A 4 18.12 43.45 0.95
CA ALA A 4 18.22 42.76 2.24
C ALA A 4 18.56 43.81 3.32
N VAL A 5 17.82 43.82 4.43
CA VAL A 5 18.18 44.62 5.62
C VAL A 5 18.16 43.75 6.87
N LYS A 6 19.39 43.52 7.32
CA LYS A 6 19.87 42.93 8.56
C LYS A 6 19.83 43.99 9.67
N ARG A 7 19.73 43.54 10.94
CA ARG A 7 20.36 44.08 12.18
C ARG A 7 19.43 43.87 13.39
N HIS A 8 19.86 43.60 14.62
CA HIS A 8 21.14 43.27 15.26
C HIS A 8 20.82 42.96 16.74
N ARG A 9 21.76 42.28 17.43
CA ARG A 9 22.26 42.49 18.81
C ARG A 9 22.57 41.12 19.42
N ASN A 10 23.83 40.70 19.49
CA ASN A 10 25.01 41.22 20.22
C ASN A 10 24.96 40.91 21.72
N TRP A 11 26.12 41.01 22.37
CA TRP A 11 26.57 40.55 23.70
C TRP A 11 27.36 39.23 23.59
N GLU A 12 28.64 39.23 23.17
CA GLU A 12 29.86 39.66 23.89
C GLU A 12 30.07 38.85 25.19
N MET A 13 31.22 38.21 25.47
CA MET A 13 32.48 38.91 25.74
C MET A 13 33.69 37.94 25.92
N HIS A 14 34.87 38.39 25.43
CA HIS A 14 36.27 38.24 25.91
C HIS A 14 36.88 36.87 26.25
N GLY A 15 38.16 36.57 25.98
CA GLY A 15 39.31 37.28 25.44
C GLY A 15 40.37 36.19 25.08
N ILE A 16 41.41 36.43 24.31
CA ILE A 16 42.65 37.07 24.76
C ILE A 16 43.56 37.20 23.51
N THR A 17 43.86 38.47 23.18
CA THR A 17 45.09 39.07 22.67
C THR A 17 45.94 38.42 21.56
N ARG A 18 45.98 39.16 20.43
CA ARG A 18 47.14 39.46 19.56
C ARG A 18 48.51 38.99 20.07
N SER A 19 49.31 38.42 19.17
CA SER A 19 50.63 38.97 18.88
C SER A 19 51.26 38.33 17.62
N SER A 20 51.47 39.20 16.62
CA SER A 20 52.68 39.31 15.79
C SER A 20 53.20 38.06 15.05
N PHE A 21 52.89 38.05 13.75
CA PHE A 21 53.85 37.69 12.73
C PHE A 21 55.07 38.61 12.84
N THR A 22 56.18 38.11 13.35
CA THR A 22 57.52 38.71 13.14
C THR A 22 58.35 37.69 12.40
N VAL A 23 58.52 37.93 11.09
CA VAL A 23 59.65 37.42 10.34
C VAL A 23 60.88 38.16 10.87
N SER A 24 61.80 37.42 11.48
CA SER A 24 63.17 37.87 11.66
C SER A 24 64.10 36.75 11.25
N SER A 25 64.74 37.08 10.14
CA SER A 25 65.83 36.45 9.43
C SER A 25 67.06 36.16 10.29
N SER A 26 67.91 35.30 9.72
CA SER A 26 69.32 35.04 10.04
C SER A 26 69.55 34.19 11.29
N SER A 27 70.39 33.16 11.30
CA SER A 27 71.56 32.89 10.48
C SER A 27 71.99 31.43 10.70
N SER A 28 72.33 30.74 9.60
CA SER A 28 73.43 29.76 9.49
C SER A 28 73.70 28.81 10.65
N SER A 29 73.47 27.52 10.44
CA SER A 29 74.54 26.51 10.51
C SER A 29 73.99 25.11 10.27
N SER A 30 74.23 24.60 9.07
CA SER A 30 74.67 23.24 8.75
C SER A 30 74.41 22.13 9.80
N THR A 31 73.20 21.57 9.88
CA THR A 31 72.91 20.18 10.30
C THR A 31 71.43 19.83 10.05
N GLU A 32 70.96 19.86 8.81
CA GLU A 32 69.54 19.56 8.45
C GLU A 32 69.46 18.58 7.26
N SER A 33 70.35 17.59 7.20
CA SER A 33 70.47 16.75 5.99
C SER A 33 70.61 15.24 6.22
N LEU A 34 70.55 14.75 7.47
CA LEU A 34 70.59 13.30 7.74
C LEU A 34 69.41 12.78 8.58
N GLU A 35 68.62 13.65 9.21
CA GLU A 35 67.44 13.21 9.99
C GLU A 35 66.20 12.98 9.10
N GLU A 36 66.04 13.72 8.00
CA GLU A 36 64.95 13.47 7.04
C GLU A 36 65.14 12.18 6.22
N PHE A 37 66.38 11.83 5.90
CA PHE A 37 66.68 10.59 5.14
C PHE A 37 66.47 9.33 5.97
N LEU A 38 66.74 9.40 7.29
CA LEU A 38 66.44 8.30 8.21
C LEU A 38 64.94 8.17 8.50
N ALA A 39 64.19 9.28 8.53
CA ALA A 39 62.73 9.25 8.70
C ALA A 39 62.01 8.55 7.53
N VAL A 40 62.49 8.72 6.28
CA VAL A 40 61.90 8.02 5.13
C VAL A 40 62.25 6.53 5.12
N PHE A 41 63.45 6.11 5.55
CA PHE A 41 63.82 4.69 5.55
C PHE A 41 63.26 3.89 6.73
N ILE A 42 63.05 4.53 7.89
CA ILE A 42 62.56 3.85 9.09
C ILE A 42 61.01 3.81 9.12
N PHE A 43 60.32 4.78 8.50
CA PHE A 43 58.85 4.89 8.54
C PHE A 43 58.11 4.53 7.22
N SER A 44 58.81 4.31 6.09
CA SER A 44 58.16 4.01 4.81
C SER A 44 57.55 2.60 4.63
N PRO A 45 58.03 1.50 5.26
CA PRO A 45 57.31 0.23 5.14
C PRO A 45 56.03 0.18 5.99
N PHE A 46 55.87 1.07 6.97
CA PHE A 46 54.78 0.97 7.94
C PHE A 46 53.48 1.63 7.46
N ILE A 47 53.54 2.66 6.61
CA ILE A 47 52.34 3.32 6.07
C ILE A 47 51.72 2.50 4.94
N THR A 48 52.52 1.76 4.16
CA THR A 48 52.02 0.94 3.05
C THR A 48 51.28 -0.32 3.54
N LEU A 49 51.61 -0.84 4.72
CA LEU A 49 50.92 -2.02 5.29
C LEU A 49 49.60 -1.70 6.00
N TYR A 50 49.40 -0.46 6.47
CA TYR A 50 48.16 -0.05 7.15
C TYR A 50 47.00 0.27 6.20
N LYS A 51 47.31 0.55 4.93
CA LYS A 51 46.29 0.80 3.89
C LYS A 51 45.74 -0.50 3.28
N PHE A 52 46.41 -1.64 3.49
CA PHE A 52 46.02 -2.92 2.89
C PHE A 52 45.08 -3.77 3.77
N LYS A 53 44.99 -3.51 5.08
CA LYS A 53 44.20 -4.33 6.01
C LYS A 53 42.70 -3.95 6.09
N LYS A 54 42.28 -2.84 5.47
CA LYS A 54 40.85 -2.42 5.42
C LYS A 54 40.08 -2.91 4.17
N GLU A 55 40.76 -3.48 3.18
CA GLU A 55 40.20 -3.70 1.83
C GLU A 55 39.56 -5.07 1.60
N MET A 56 39.73 -6.03 2.51
CA MET A 56 39.16 -7.38 2.33
C MET A 56 37.77 -7.55 2.95
N SER A 57 37.37 -6.72 3.92
CA SER A 57 36.05 -6.83 4.56
C SER A 57 34.95 -6.05 3.82
N THR A 58 35.33 -5.07 3.00
CA THR A 58 34.41 -4.21 2.23
C THR A 58 33.73 -4.92 1.04
N PRO A 59 34.40 -5.77 0.22
CA PRO A 59 33.73 -6.43 -0.90
C PRO A 59 32.77 -7.54 -0.47
N PHE A 60 33.10 -8.32 0.57
CA PHE A 60 32.18 -9.34 1.09
C PHE A 60 30.94 -8.72 1.73
N LEU A 61 31.12 -7.64 2.50
CA LEU A 61 29.99 -6.91 3.09
C LEU A 61 29.10 -6.28 2.02
N ALA A 62 29.69 -5.69 0.98
CA ALA A 62 28.95 -5.18 -0.18
C ALA A 62 28.19 -6.31 -0.93
N GLY A 63 28.82 -7.47 -1.13
CA GLY A 63 28.20 -8.63 -1.75
C GLY A 63 27.00 -9.16 -0.96
N LEU A 64 27.14 -9.27 0.38
CA LEU A 64 26.05 -9.69 1.26
C LEU A 64 24.88 -8.70 1.26
N ALA A 65 25.16 -7.39 1.23
CA ALA A 65 24.11 -6.38 1.16
C ALA A 65 23.31 -6.46 -0.15
N ILE A 66 23.99 -6.64 -1.29
CA ILE A 66 23.34 -6.80 -2.59
C ILE A 66 22.50 -8.08 -2.62
N ALA A 67 23.04 -9.20 -2.12
CA ALA A 67 22.32 -10.47 -2.04
C ALA A 67 21.07 -10.38 -1.15
N GLY A 68 21.18 -9.74 0.02
CA GLY A 68 20.06 -9.51 0.93
C GLY A 68 18.96 -8.65 0.30
N ALA A 69 19.33 -7.54 -0.37
CA ALA A 69 18.40 -6.66 -1.07
C ALA A 69 17.68 -7.38 -2.23
N ALA A 70 18.40 -8.21 -2.99
CA ALA A 70 17.83 -8.99 -4.09
C ALA A 70 16.78 -10.01 -3.60
N LEU A 71 17.07 -10.73 -2.51
CA LEU A 71 16.12 -11.67 -1.92
C LEU A 71 14.88 -10.94 -1.39
N ALA A 72 15.06 -9.86 -0.63
CA ALA A 72 13.94 -9.06 -0.11
C ALA A 72 13.07 -8.50 -1.24
N GLY A 73 13.68 -8.00 -2.32
CA GLY A 73 12.98 -7.53 -3.52
C GLY A 73 12.17 -8.65 -4.20
N LYS A 74 12.78 -9.83 -4.39
CA LYS A 74 12.11 -11.00 -5.00
C LYS A 74 10.86 -11.41 -4.20
N TYR A 75 11.00 -11.58 -2.89
CA TYR A 75 9.87 -11.97 -2.03
C TYR A 75 8.83 -10.85 -1.91
N GLY A 76 9.25 -9.58 -1.90
CA GLY A 76 8.36 -8.42 -1.89
C GLY A 76 7.49 -8.33 -3.14
N ILE A 77 8.05 -8.53 -4.33
CA ILE A 77 7.30 -8.51 -5.59
C ILE A 77 6.30 -9.67 -5.65
N GLN A 78 6.70 -10.87 -5.23
CA GLN A 78 5.81 -12.04 -5.20
C GLN A 78 4.65 -11.86 -4.21
N ALA A 79 4.92 -11.29 -3.04
CA ALA A 79 3.88 -10.94 -2.06
C ALA A 79 2.93 -9.87 -2.60
N TRP A 80 3.45 -8.87 -3.31
CA TRP A 80 2.65 -7.80 -3.91
C TRP A 80 1.78 -8.29 -5.07
N GLN A 81 2.31 -9.17 -5.93
CA GLN A 81 1.56 -9.77 -7.02
C GLN A 81 0.40 -10.63 -6.49
N SER A 82 0.64 -11.46 -5.47
CA SER A 82 -0.42 -12.24 -4.83
C SER A 82 -1.44 -11.36 -4.09
N PHE A 83 -1.03 -10.23 -3.54
CA PHE A 83 -1.94 -9.25 -2.93
C PHE A 83 -2.84 -8.56 -3.96
N LYS A 84 -2.29 -8.13 -5.10
CA LYS A 84 -3.06 -7.56 -6.21
C LYS A 84 -3.98 -8.58 -6.88
N ALA A 85 -3.59 -9.86 -6.87
CA ALA A 85 -4.39 -10.96 -7.40
C ALA A 85 -5.49 -11.44 -6.43
N ARG A 86 -5.65 -10.84 -5.24
CA ARG A 86 -6.74 -11.20 -4.32
C ARG A 86 -8.07 -10.76 -4.95
N PRO A 87 -8.96 -11.70 -5.33
CA PRO A 87 -10.30 -11.32 -5.75
C PRO A 87 -10.97 -10.56 -4.60
N PRO A 88 -11.77 -9.52 -4.89
CA PRO A 88 -12.49 -8.81 -3.85
C PRO A 88 -13.33 -9.82 -3.07
N LYS A 89 -13.06 -9.95 -1.76
CA LYS A 89 -13.85 -10.84 -0.89
C LYS A 89 -15.31 -10.47 -1.07
N PRO A 90 -16.19 -11.38 -1.53
CA PRO A 90 -17.60 -11.06 -1.65
C PRO A 90 -18.06 -10.66 -0.25
N ARG A 91 -18.48 -9.39 -0.10
CA ARG A 91 -19.08 -8.94 1.13
C ARG A 91 -20.34 -9.77 1.28
N LEU A 92 -20.31 -10.75 2.18
CA LEU A 92 -21.44 -11.62 2.45
C LEU A 92 -22.56 -10.69 2.93
N ARG A 93 -23.55 -10.47 2.05
CA ARG A 93 -24.71 -9.65 2.40
C ARG A 93 -25.41 -10.36 3.54
N LYS A 94 -25.75 -9.61 4.59
CA LYS A 94 -26.54 -10.12 5.70
C LYS A 94 -27.80 -10.75 5.11
N PHE A 95 -27.94 -12.07 5.27
CA PHE A 95 -29.13 -12.78 4.86
C PHE A 95 -30.30 -12.28 5.73
N TYR A 96 -31.49 -12.23 5.16
CA TYR A 96 -32.67 -11.90 5.94
C TYR A 96 -32.96 -13.10 6.85
N ASP A 97 -33.06 -12.83 8.16
CA ASP A 97 -33.40 -13.86 9.13
C ASP A 97 -34.88 -14.22 9.00
N GLY A 98 -35.19 -15.52 8.85
CA GLY A 98 -36.55 -16.04 8.70
C GLY A 98 -36.83 -16.70 7.34
N GLY A 99 -38.08 -17.11 7.15
CA GLY A 99 -38.58 -17.69 5.90
C GLY A 99 -39.40 -16.69 5.06
N PHE A 100 -40.00 -17.18 3.97
CA PHE A 100 -40.97 -16.40 3.21
C PHE A 100 -42.21 -16.09 4.06
N GLN A 101 -42.82 -14.95 3.80
CA GLN A 101 -44.07 -14.59 4.45
C GLN A 101 -45.21 -15.50 3.94
N PRO A 102 -46.21 -15.79 4.78
CA PRO A 102 -47.34 -16.64 4.40
C PRO A 102 -48.15 -16.04 3.25
N LYS A 103 -48.27 -14.71 3.20
CA LYS A 103 -48.85 -13.95 2.08
C LYS A 103 -47.76 -13.08 1.46
N MET A 104 -47.54 -13.19 0.15
CA MET A 104 -46.53 -12.41 -0.55
C MET A 104 -46.86 -10.92 -0.53
N THR A 105 -45.99 -10.14 0.10
CA THR A 105 -46.12 -8.68 0.13
C THR A 105 -45.33 -8.04 -1.01
N ARG A 106 -45.70 -6.82 -1.41
CA ARG A 106 -44.98 -6.08 -2.45
C ARG A 106 -43.51 -5.84 -2.09
N ARG A 107 -43.22 -5.63 -0.80
CA ARG A 107 -41.86 -5.48 -0.28
C ARG A 107 -41.05 -6.76 -0.41
N GLU A 108 -41.62 -7.90 -0.02
CA GLU A 108 -40.97 -9.20 -0.18
C GLU A 108 -40.75 -9.54 -1.66
N ALA A 109 -41.74 -9.30 -2.52
CA ALA A 109 -41.64 -9.51 -3.96
C ALA A 109 -40.50 -8.70 -4.59
N ALA A 110 -40.35 -7.44 -4.18
CA ALA A 110 -39.25 -6.58 -4.62
C ALA A 110 -37.89 -7.12 -4.15
N LEU A 111 -37.80 -7.65 -2.93
CA LEU A 111 -36.59 -8.28 -2.40
C LEU A 111 -36.21 -9.56 -3.16
N ILE A 112 -37.18 -10.42 -3.45
CA ILE A 112 -36.98 -11.67 -4.22
C ILE A 112 -36.46 -11.36 -5.63
N LEU A 113 -37.04 -10.38 -6.31
CA LEU A 113 -36.62 -9.98 -7.66
C LEU A 113 -35.38 -9.08 -7.67
N GLY A 114 -34.94 -8.58 -6.51
CA GLY A 114 -33.78 -7.69 -6.40
C GLY A 114 -34.00 -6.32 -7.03
N ILE A 115 -35.24 -5.82 -7.03
CA ILE A 115 -35.65 -4.53 -7.61
C ILE A 115 -36.24 -3.61 -6.54
N ARG A 116 -36.46 -2.34 -6.89
CA ARG A 116 -37.18 -1.39 -6.02
C ARG A 116 -38.68 -1.67 -6.08
N GLU A 117 -39.41 -1.39 -5.01
CA GLU A 117 -40.88 -1.54 -4.95
C GLU A 117 -41.62 -0.72 -6.02
N ASN A 118 -41.03 0.40 -6.43
CA ASN A 118 -41.53 1.31 -7.46
C ASN A 118 -40.91 1.06 -8.84
N ALA A 119 -40.33 -0.12 -9.09
CA ALA A 119 -39.79 -0.47 -10.40
C ALA A 119 -40.92 -0.62 -11.44
N GLY A 120 -40.70 -0.10 -12.64
CA GLY A 120 -41.66 -0.25 -13.75
C GLY A 120 -41.78 -1.69 -14.26
N ALA A 121 -42.90 -1.99 -14.92
CA ALA A 121 -43.26 -3.34 -15.34
C ALA A 121 -42.20 -4.04 -16.21
N GLU A 122 -41.48 -3.32 -17.08
CA GLU A 122 -40.41 -3.89 -17.90
C GLU A 122 -39.24 -4.40 -17.06
N LYS A 123 -38.83 -3.64 -16.02
CA LYS A 123 -37.78 -4.09 -15.09
C LYS A 123 -38.22 -5.30 -14.29
N VAL A 124 -39.51 -5.41 -13.95
CA VAL A 124 -40.06 -6.58 -13.24
C VAL A 124 -39.93 -7.83 -14.11
N LYS A 125 -40.30 -7.76 -15.40
CA LYS A 125 -40.19 -8.89 -16.33
C LYS A 125 -38.74 -9.31 -16.55
N GLU A 126 -37.85 -8.35 -16.75
CA GLU A 126 -36.43 -8.62 -16.95
C GLU A 126 -35.80 -9.28 -15.71
N ALA A 127 -36.07 -8.74 -14.52
CA ALA A 127 -35.61 -9.30 -13.26
C ALA A 127 -36.18 -10.71 -13.02
N HIS A 128 -37.47 -10.92 -13.29
CA HIS A 128 -38.11 -12.23 -13.21
C HIS A 128 -37.41 -13.25 -14.10
N ARG A 129 -37.16 -12.92 -15.39
CA ARG A 129 -36.43 -13.81 -16.30
C ARG A 129 -35.04 -14.15 -15.77
N ARG A 130 -34.30 -13.16 -15.28
CA ARG A 130 -32.94 -13.33 -14.76
C ARG A 130 -32.92 -14.26 -13.55
N VAL A 131 -33.80 -14.03 -12.58
CA VAL A 131 -33.86 -14.81 -11.34
C VAL A 131 -34.43 -16.21 -11.61
N MET A 132 -35.41 -16.35 -12.51
CA MET A 132 -35.99 -17.64 -12.87
C MET A 132 -34.98 -18.54 -13.59
N VAL A 133 -34.18 -18.03 -14.53
CA VAL A 133 -33.14 -18.83 -15.20
C VAL A 133 -32.13 -19.39 -14.21
N ALA A 134 -31.76 -18.61 -13.19
CA ALA A 134 -30.83 -19.06 -12.14
C ALA A 134 -31.44 -20.08 -11.16
N ASN A 135 -32.78 -20.12 -11.03
CA ASN A 135 -33.49 -20.96 -10.06
C ASN A 135 -34.45 -21.97 -10.74
N HIS A 136 -34.27 -22.23 -12.03
CA HIS A 136 -35.18 -23.08 -12.79
C HIS A 136 -35.16 -24.51 -12.23
N PRO A 137 -36.32 -25.17 -12.01
CA PRO A 137 -36.34 -26.51 -11.43
C PRO A 137 -35.53 -27.51 -12.26
N ASP A 138 -35.63 -27.43 -13.59
CA ASP A 138 -34.88 -28.32 -14.50
C ASP A 138 -33.36 -28.08 -14.48
N ALA A 139 -32.89 -26.94 -13.95
CA ALA A 139 -31.47 -26.64 -13.78
C ALA A 139 -30.97 -26.96 -12.35
N GLY A 140 -31.73 -27.74 -11.57
CA GLY A 140 -31.43 -28.07 -10.18
C GLY A 140 -31.96 -27.04 -9.17
N GLY A 141 -32.82 -26.11 -9.61
CA GLY A 141 -33.52 -25.18 -8.73
C GLY A 141 -34.66 -25.83 -7.94
N SER A 142 -35.13 -25.16 -6.89
CA SER A 142 -36.28 -25.64 -6.12
C SER A 142 -37.60 -25.24 -6.76
N HIS A 143 -38.53 -26.18 -6.91
CA HIS A 143 -39.92 -25.90 -7.30
C HIS A 143 -40.60 -24.87 -6.39
N TYR A 144 -40.28 -24.89 -5.10
CA TYR A 144 -40.82 -23.93 -4.14
C TYR A 144 -40.28 -22.52 -4.40
N LEU A 145 -38.98 -22.38 -4.68
CA LEU A 145 -38.39 -21.08 -5.03
C LEU A 145 -38.93 -20.55 -6.35
N ALA A 146 -39.06 -21.39 -7.37
CA ALA A 146 -39.66 -21.00 -8.64
C ALA A 146 -41.11 -20.51 -8.48
N SER A 147 -41.89 -21.20 -7.64
CA SER A 147 -43.25 -20.77 -7.26
C SER A 147 -43.25 -19.39 -6.61
N LYS A 148 -42.35 -19.14 -5.64
CA LYS A 148 -42.22 -17.84 -4.96
C LYS A 148 -41.76 -16.72 -5.88
N ILE A 149 -40.88 -17.01 -6.84
CA ILE A 149 -40.45 -16.04 -7.86
C ILE A 149 -41.61 -15.66 -8.79
N ASN A 150 -42.48 -16.62 -9.15
CA ASN A 150 -43.67 -16.36 -9.94
C ASN A 150 -44.71 -15.53 -9.15
N GLU A 151 -44.95 -15.88 -7.89
CA GLU A 151 -45.82 -15.11 -6.99
C GLU A 151 -45.34 -13.66 -6.84
N ALA A 152 -44.02 -13.45 -6.68
CA ALA A 152 -43.43 -12.11 -6.63
C ALA A 152 -43.66 -11.29 -7.91
N LYS A 153 -43.53 -11.92 -9.09
CA LYS A 153 -43.82 -11.27 -10.38
C LYS A 153 -45.28 -10.83 -10.45
N ASP A 154 -46.20 -11.71 -10.04
CA ASP A 154 -47.63 -11.44 -10.12
C ASP A 154 -48.05 -10.30 -9.18
N VAL A 155 -47.51 -10.26 -7.95
CA VAL A 155 -47.71 -9.14 -7.01
C VAL A 155 -47.17 -7.82 -7.56
N MET A 156 -45.95 -7.82 -8.13
CA MET A 156 -45.33 -6.60 -8.67
C MET A 156 -46.03 -6.07 -9.92
N LEU A 157 -46.69 -6.94 -10.69
CA LEU A 157 -47.50 -6.55 -11.86
C LEU A 157 -48.97 -6.27 -11.50
N GLY A 158 -49.35 -6.36 -10.21
CA GLY A 158 -50.73 -6.17 -9.77
C GLY A 158 -51.69 -7.27 -10.25
N LYS A 159 -51.17 -8.42 -10.67
CA LYS A 159 -51.94 -9.62 -11.01
C LYS A 159 -52.12 -10.47 -9.75
N THR A 160 -52.51 -9.84 -8.64
CA THR A 160 -52.71 -10.61 -7.42
C THR A 160 -53.81 -11.63 -7.69
N LYS A 161 -53.48 -12.90 -7.46
CA LYS A 161 -54.44 -14.01 -7.45
C LYS A 161 -55.23 -13.93 -6.15
N ASP A 162 -55.67 -12.73 -5.77
CA ASP A 162 -56.64 -12.55 -4.71
C ASP A 162 -57.94 -13.07 -5.31
N GLY A 163 -58.27 -14.31 -4.95
CA GLY A 163 -59.63 -14.84 -5.04
C GLY A 163 -60.55 -14.05 -4.11
N GLY A 164 -60.69 -12.75 -4.37
CA GLY A 164 -61.82 -11.96 -3.93
C GLY A 164 -63.04 -12.46 -4.69
N SER A 165 -63.58 -13.60 -4.24
CA SER A 165 -64.99 -13.91 -4.41
C SER A 165 -65.76 -12.71 -3.88
N ALA A 166 -66.27 -11.88 -4.79
CA ALA A 166 -67.25 -10.84 -4.52
C ALA A 166 -68.64 -11.48 -4.33
N PHE A 167 -68.70 -12.44 -3.40
CA PHE A 167 -69.92 -13.09 -2.92
C PHE A 167 -69.97 -12.94 -1.40
#